data_AF-A0A3D2RGW0-F1
#
_entry.id   AF-A0A3D2RGW0-F1
#
_cell.length_a   1.000
_cell.length_b   1.000
_cell.length_c   1.000
_cell.angle_alpha   90.00
_cell.angle_beta   90.00
_cell.angle_gamma   90.00
#
_symmetry.space_group_name_H-M   'P 1'
#
loop_
_entity.id
_entity.type
_entity.pdbx_description
1 polymer ?
#
loop_
_entity_poly.entity_id
_entity_poly.type
_entity_poly.pdbx_seq_one_letter_code
_entity_poly.pdbx_strand_id
1 'polypeptide(L)'
;MPAQWRCGYAETDITPTPGEALPSGFGRERYAQSALSPLIAQAVALEDARGRQSVIVASDVLGYSRVLVDAMRTRIQGRYGLGPEAVTFPCSHTHCGPAVNFGLNFAVGGINVWYLARLEDALIGLVGQALENLGPATISLTEADCQIGLNRRLLDGDRVL
;
A
#
# COMPACT_ATOMS: atom_id res chain seq x y z
N MET A 1 -12.94 22.45 -23.31
CA MET A 1 -12.54 21.03 -23.41
C MET A 1 -12.32 20.52 -22.00
N PRO A 2 -12.68 19.26 -21.67
CA PRO A 2 -12.35 18.71 -20.35
C PRO A 2 -10.85 18.85 -20.09
N ALA A 3 -10.46 19.06 -18.82
CA ALA A 3 -9.06 19.14 -18.44
C ALA A 3 -8.33 17.88 -18.91
N GLN A 4 -7.21 18.05 -19.62
CA GLN A 4 -6.43 16.93 -20.13
C GLN A 4 -5.68 16.29 -18.96
N TRP A 5 -6.15 15.13 -18.52
CA TRP A 5 -5.47 14.30 -17.54
C TRP A 5 -4.57 13.29 -18.25
N ARG A 6 -3.46 12.96 -17.60
CA ARG A 6 -2.71 11.74 -17.93
C ARG A 6 -2.68 10.84 -16.71
N CYS A 7 -2.89 9.55 -16.95
CA CYS A 7 -2.84 8.53 -15.91
C CYS A 7 -1.89 7.42 -16.36
N GLY A 8 -1.13 6.89 -15.41
CA GLY A 8 -0.26 5.73 -15.61
C GLY A 8 -0.51 4.70 -14.52
N TYR A 9 -0.50 3.43 -14.90
CA TYR A 9 -0.77 2.30 -14.00
C TYR A 9 0.41 1.33 -14.04
N ALA A 10 0.73 0.76 -12.89
CA ALA A 10 1.62 -0.38 -12.78
C ALA A 10 1.20 -1.25 -11.59
N GLU A 11 1.61 -2.52 -11.60
CA GLU A 11 1.45 -3.43 -10.48
C GLU A 11 2.66 -4.34 -10.33
N THR A 12 2.87 -4.88 -9.14
CA THR A 12 3.92 -5.86 -8.86
C THR A 12 3.49 -6.82 -7.75
N ASP A 13 3.97 -8.06 -7.84
CA ASP A 13 3.78 -9.08 -6.81
C ASP A 13 4.75 -8.83 -5.66
N ILE A 14 4.20 -8.68 -4.46
CA ILE A 14 4.96 -8.48 -3.22
C ILE A 14 4.90 -9.72 -2.30
N THR A 15 4.47 -10.87 -2.80
CA THR A 15 4.32 -12.08 -2.00
C THR A 15 5.70 -12.52 -1.45
N PRO A 16 5.85 -12.69 -0.13
CA PRO A 16 7.05 -13.30 0.44
C PRO A 16 7.10 -14.78 0.05
N THR A 17 8.30 -15.29 -0.18
CA THR A 17 8.49 -16.74 -0.31
C THR A 17 8.09 -17.43 1.00
N PRO A 18 7.54 -18.66 0.98
CA PRO A 18 7.14 -19.35 2.21
C PRO A 18 8.24 -19.40 3.26
N GLY A 19 7.94 -18.94 4.48
CA GLY A 19 8.90 -18.83 5.58
C GLY A 19 9.80 -17.58 5.58
N GLU A 20 9.76 -16.74 4.54
CA GLU A 20 10.58 -15.52 4.49
C GLU A 20 10.09 -14.46 5.47
N ALA A 21 8.78 -14.22 5.57
CA ALA A 21 8.21 -13.21 6.44
C ALA A 21 7.06 -13.77 7.27
N LEU A 22 6.93 -13.24 8.49
CA LEU A 22 5.83 -13.60 9.39
C LEU A 22 4.56 -12.83 9.01
N PRO A 23 3.37 -13.47 9.00
CA PRO A 23 2.12 -12.77 8.82
C PRO A 23 1.83 -11.79 9.96
N SER A 24 1.31 -10.63 9.60
CA SER A 24 1.01 -9.54 10.53
C SER A 24 -0.37 -9.66 11.19
N GLY A 25 -0.53 -9.00 12.34
CA GLY A 25 -1.79 -8.91 13.09
C GLY A 25 -2.10 -10.11 13.99
N PHE A 26 -3.32 -10.11 14.54
CA PHE A 26 -3.89 -11.11 15.46
C PHE A 26 -3.20 -11.27 16.83
N GLY A 27 -2.21 -10.46 17.18
CA GLY A 27 -1.69 -10.41 18.56
C GLY A 27 -0.88 -11.64 18.98
N ARG A 28 -0.44 -12.46 18.02
CA ARG A 28 0.42 -13.63 18.24
C ARG A 28 1.25 -13.93 17.00
N GLU A 29 2.39 -14.57 17.19
CA GLU A 29 3.24 -15.03 16.09
C GLU A 29 2.55 -16.14 15.28
N ARG A 30 2.75 -16.11 13.96
CA ARG A 30 2.24 -17.08 13.01
C ARG A 30 3.28 -17.32 11.92
N TYR A 31 3.23 -18.50 11.31
CA TYR A 31 4.12 -18.87 10.22
C TYR A 31 3.28 -19.26 9.01
N ALA A 32 3.47 -18.57 7.89
CA ALA A 32 2.82 -18.92 6.64
C ALA A 32 3.56 -20.06 5.95
N GLN A 33 2.83 -21.11 5.58
CA GLN A 33 3.36 -22.23 4.78
C GLN A 33 3.20 -21.99 3.27
N SER A 34 2.26 -21.13 2.89
CA SER A 34 1.97 -20.75 1.51
C SER A 34 1.15 -19.46 1.48
N ALA A 35 1.02 -18.87 0.29
CA ALA A 35 0.05 -17.82 0.01
C ALA A 35 -1.15 -18.44 -0.73
N LEU A 36 -2.37 -18.15 -0.26
CA LEU A 36 -3.60 -18.58 -0.94
C LEU A 36 -3.81 -17.82 -2.27
N SER A 37 -3.38 -16.55 -2.29
CA SER A 37 -3.42 -15.69 -3.46
C SER A 37 -2.21 -14.74 -3.40
N PRO A 38 -1.73 -14.25 -4.56
CA PRO A 38 -0.67 -13.25 -4.58
C PRO A 38 -1.06 -12.01 -3.77
N LEU A 39 -0.09 -11.43 -3.08
CA LEU A 39 -0.19 -10.11 -2.47
C LEU A 39 0.30 -9.09 -3.48
N ILE A 40 -0.52 -8.11 -3.84
CA ILE A 40 -0.20 -7.17 -4.92
C ILE A 40 0.05 -5.77 -4.34
N ALA A 41 1.00 -5.07 -4.95
CA ALA A 41 1.10 -3.62 -4.86
C ALA A 41 0.77 -2.99 -6.22
N GLN A 42 -0.04 -1.94 -6.21
CA GLN A 42 -0.52 -1.25 -7.40
C GLN A 42 -0.22 0.24 -7.26
N ALA A 43 0.21 0.87 -8.35
CA ALA A 43 0.43 2.30 -8.40
C ALA A 43 -0.39 2.96 -9.51
N VAL A 44 -1.02 4.07 -9.18
CA VAL A 44 -1.62 4.99 -10.16
C VAL A 44 -0.92 6.32 -10.05
N ALA A 45 -0.27 6.73 -11.15
CA ALA A 45 0.25 8.08 -11.34
C ALA A 45 -0.81 8.93 -12.03
N LEU A 46 -0.98 10.17 -11.56
CA LEU A 46 -1.91 11.15 -12.08
C LEU A 46 -1.13 12.43 -12.40
N GLU A 47 -1.31 12.97 -13.59
CA GLU A 47 -0.73 14.24 -14.03
C GLU A 47 -1.83 15.17 -14.52
N ASP A 48 -1.87 16.38 -13.96
CA ASP A 48 -2.82 17.42 -14.37
C ASP A 48 -2.34 18.22 -15.59
N ALA A 49 -3.20 19.07 -16.14
CA ALA A 49 -2.87 19.91 -17.30
C ALA A 49 -1.74 20.94 -17.06
N ARG A 50 -1.27 21.12 -15.81
CA ARG A 50 -0.12 21.96 -15.45
C ARG A 50 1.16 21.14 -15.25
N GLY A 51 1.11 19.83 -15.49
CA GLY A 51 2.23 18.91 -15.28
C GLY A 51 2.46 18.55 -13.81
N ARG A 52 1.52 18.83 -12.90
CA ARG A 52 1.65 18.42 -11.50
C ARG A 52 1.33 16.94 -11.39
N GLN A 53 2.27 16.18 -10.84
CA GLN A 53 2.19 14.74 -10.70
C GLN A 53 1.89 14.33 -9.25
N SER A 54 1.09 13.28 -9.09
CA SER A 54 0.85 12.60 -7.82
C SER A 54 0.73 11.10 -8.05
N VAL A 55 1.11 10.28 -7.06
CA VAL A 55 1.10 8.83 -7.15
C VAL A 55 0.47 8.21 -5.91
N ILE A 56 -0.50 7.32 -6.13
CA ILE A 56 -1.13 6.50 -5.09
C ILE A 56 -0.56 5.10 -5.22
N VAL A 57 0.06 4.57 -4.17
CA VAL A 57 0.62 3.22 -4.13
C VAL A 57 -0.15 2.37 -3.12
N ALA A 58 -1.14 1.62 -3.59
CA ALA A 58 -1.91 0.68 -2.76
C ALA A 58 -1.17 -0.65 -2.62
N SER A 59 -1.30 -1.31 -1.48
CA SER A 59 -0.56 -2.55 -1.20
C SER A 59 -1.26 -3.49 -0.24
N ASP A 60 -1.07 -4.79 -0.47
CA ASP A 60 -1.56 -5.87 0.39
C ASP A 60 -0.69 -6.12 1.62
N VAL A 61 -0.70 -5.14 2.52
CA VAL A 61 -0.09 -5.24 3.85
C VAL A 61 -1.04 -4.70 4.93
N LEU A 62 -0.71 -4.94 6.20
CA LEU A 62 -1.49 -4.42 7.32
C LEU A 62 -1.37 -2.88 7.43
N GLY A 63 -0.17 -2.35 7.27
CA GLY A 63 0.09 -0.92 7.41
C GLY A 63 1.57 -0.62 7.54
N TYR A 64 1.96 0.57 7.14
CA TYR A 64 3.34 1.04 7.21
C TYR A 64 3.59 1.89 8.46
N SER A 65 4.83 1.81 8.98
CA SER A 65 5.29 2.77 9.98
C SER A 65 5.57 4.12 9.31
N ARG A 66 5.43 5.22 10.06
CA ARG A 66 5.77 6.55 9.52
C ARG A 66 7.22 6.66 9.06
N VAL A 67 8.15 6.05 9.81
CA VAL A 67 9.59 6.05 9.47
C VAL A 67 9.83 5.43 8.10
N LEU A 68 9.18 4.30 7.82
CA LEU A 68 9.28 3.61 6.53
C LEU A 68 8.71 4.45 5.38
N VAL A 69 7.54 5.05 5.57
CA VAL A 69 6.91 5.93 4.56
C VAL A 69 7.78 7.15 4.26
N ASP A 70 8.33 7.80 5.29
CA ASP A 70 9.19 8.96 5.11
C ASP A 70 10.48 8.58 4.37
N ALA A 71 11.09 7.43 4.69
CA ALA A 71 12.26 6.91 3.99
C ALA A 71 11.98 6.65 2.49
N MET A 72 10.86 5.97 2.17
CA MET A 72 10.45 5.73 0.78
C MET A 72 10.21 7.04 0.02
N ARG A 73 9.52 8.02 0.64
CA ARG A 73 9.26 9.34 0.03
C ARG A 73 10.56 10.10 -0.26
N THR A 74 11.54 10.08 0.66
CA THR A 74 12.85 10.70 0.41
C THR A 74 13.55 10.06 -0.78
N ARG A 75 13.52 8.73 -0.89
CA ARG A 75 14.13 8.01 -2.03
C ARG A 75 13.40 8.31 -3.35
N ILE A 76 12.07 8.40 -3.32
CA ILE A 76 11.24 8.75 -4.49
C ILE A 76 11.50 10.18 -4.94
N GLN A 77 11.61 11.13 -4.01
CA GLN A 77 11.98 12.51 -4.33
C GLN A 77 13.34 12.58 -5.02
N GLY A 78 14.34 11.87 -4.49
CA GLY A 78 15.67 11.83 -5.09
C GLY A 78 15.71 11.18 -6.48
N ARG A 79 14.88 10.17 -6.72
CA ARG A 79 14.90 9.39 -7.99
C ARG A 79 13.98 9.96 -9.08
N TYR A 80 12.83 10.50 -8.70
CA TYR A 80 11.76 10.87 -9.61
C TYR A 80 11.31 12.34 -9.48
N GLY A 81 11.88 13.10 -8.53
CA GLY A 81 11.55 14.52 -8.34
C GLY A 81 10.18 14.79 -7.71
N LEU A 82 9.46 13.76 -7.27
CA LEU A 82 8.17 13.91 -6.59
C LEU A 82 8.37 14.30 -5.12
N GLY A 83 7.76 15.41 -4.71
CA GLY A 83 7.73 15.80 -3.30
C GLY A 83 6.99 14.77 -2.42
N PRO A 84 7.28 14.71 -1.10
CA PRO A 84 6.64 13.76 -0.19
C PRO A 84 5.11 13.88 -0.15
N GLU A 85 4.56 15.07 -0.40
CA GLU A 85 3.13 15.37 -0.50
C GLU A 85 2.47 14.76 -1.75
N ALA A 86 3.26 14.47 -2.78
CA ALA A 86 2.76 13.93 -4.04
C ALA A 86 2.58 12.40 -4.01
N VAL A 87 3.00 11.71 -2.95
CA VAL A 87 2.98 10.25 -2.89
C VAL A 87 2.28 9.74 -1.64
N THR A 88 1.32 8.82 -1.79
CA THR A 88 0.61 8.18 -0.69
C THR A 88 0.67 6.66 -0.77
N PHE A 89 0.65 6.00 0.38
CA PHE A 89 0.79 4.54 0.51
C PHE A 89 -0.38 3.93 1.30
N PRO A 90 -1.61 3.89 0.75
CA PRO A 90 -2.70 3.16 1.38
C PRO A 90 -2.41 1.66 1.43
N CYS A 91 -2.98 0.99 2.43
CA CYS A 91 -2.86 -0.45 2.62
C CYS A 91 -4.25 -1.08 2.68
N SER A 92 -4.41 -2.30 2.17
CA SER A 92 -5.67 -3.05 2.29
C SER A 92 -6.00 -3.45 3.72
N HIS A 93 -5.05 -3.29 4.64
CA HIS A 93 -5.16 -3.67 6.05
C HIS A 93 -5.36 -5.18 6.24
N THR A 94 -4.79 -5.98 5.32
CA THR A 94 -4.83 -7.43 5.43
C THR A 94 -4.03 -7.92 6.63
N HIS A 95 -4.66 -8.76 7.46
CA HIS A 95 -4.00 -9.49 8.54
C HIS A 95 -3.38 -10.81 8.05
N CYS A 96 -3.29 -11.05 6.74
CA CYS A 96 -2.66 -12.25 6.18
C CYS A 96 -1.38 -11.92 5.39
N GLY A 97 -1.02 -10.64 5.28
CA GLY A 97 0.22 -10.19 4.64
C GLY A 97 1.41 -10.11 5.62
N PRO A 98 2.62 -9.89 5.10
CA PRO A 98 3.85 -9.87 5.89
C PRO A 98 3.93 -8.72 6.89
N ALA A 99 4.64 -8.94 7.99
CA ALA A 99 4.99 -7.94 8.98
C ALA A 99 6.01 -6.95 8.42
N VAL A 100 5.58 -5.71 8.20
CA VAL A 100 6.37 -4.62 7.60
C VAL A 100 6.44 -3.36 8.48
N ASN A 101 5.91 -3.44 9.71
CA ASN A 101 5.77 -2.29 10.60
C ASN A 101 6.60 -2.45 11.88
N PHE A 102 7.68 -1.67 11.99
CA PHE A 102 8.62 -1.70 13.13
C PHE A 102 7.97 -1.40 14.49
N GLY A 103 6.87 -0.65 14.52
CA GLY A 103 6.27 -0.14 15.75
C GLY A 103 5.33 -1.09 16.49
N LEU A 104 5.05 -2.27 15.96
CA LEU A 104 3.99 -3.16 16.47
C LEU A 104 4.49 -4.55 16.92
N ASN A 105 5.81 -4.70 17.11
CA ASN A 105 6.54 -5.98 17.14
C ASN A 105 5.93 -7.11 18.01
N PHE A 106 5.27 -6.80 19.14
CA PHE A 106 4.61 -7.82 19.97
C PHE A 106 3.26 -8.31 19.44
N ALA A 107 2.58 -7.56 18.57
CA ALA A 107 1.23 -7.85 18.09
C ALA A 107 1.14 -8.18 16.58
N VAL A 108 2.21 -7.95 15.81
CA VAL A 108 2.24 -8.17 14.35
C VAL A 108 3.34 -9.12 13.87
N GLY A 109 4.07 -9.79 14.76
CA GLY A 109 5.17 -10.70 14.36
C GLY A 109 6.45 -9.94 13.97
N GLY A 110 7.58 -10.64 14.05
CA GLY A 110 8.90 -10.10 13.74
C GLY A 110 9.09 -9.74 12.27
N ILE A 111 9.80 -8.65 12.02
CA ILE A 111 10.13 -8.19 10.67
C ILE A 111 11.31 -8.98 10.12
N ASN A 112 11.21 -9.41 8.87
CA ASN A 112 12.38 -9.80 8.09
C ASN A 112 12.92 -8.58 7.33
N VAL A 113 14.12 -8.13 7.69
CA VAL A 113 14.75 -6.93 7.12
C VAL A 113 15.08 -7.07 5.63
N TRP A 114 15.35 -8.29 5.15
CA TRP A 114 15.67 -8.54 3.74
C TRP A 114 14.42 -8.44 2.88
N TYR A 115 13.32 -9.03 3.35
CA TYR A 115 12.02 -8.87 2.72
C TYR A 115 11.60 -7.39 2.69
N LEU A 116 11.79 -6.68 3.80
CA LEU A 116 11.42 -5.27 3.89
C LEU A 116 12.22 -4.40 2.90
N ALA A 117 13.54 -4.60 2.81
CA ALA A 117 14.37 -3.88 1.84
C ALA A 117 13.91 -4.14 0.40
N ARG A 118 13.60 -5.41 0.06
CA ARG A 118 13.06 -5.78 -1.25
C ARG A 118 11.69 -5.15 -1.52
N LEU A 119 10.83 -5.10 -0.51
CA LEU A 119 9.53 -4.45 -0.61
C LEU A 119 9.69 -2.94 -0.87
N GLU A 120 10.55 -2.25 -0.12
CA GLU A 120 10.82 -0.82 -0.37
C GLU A 120 11.28 -0.57 -1.80
N ASP A 121 12.25 -1.36 -2.27
CA ASP A 121 12.76 -1.23 -3.65
C ASP A 121 11.69 -1.51 -4.69
N ALA A 122 10.83 -2.50 -4.46
CA ALA A 122 9.70 -2.83 -5.33
C ALA A 122 8.69 -1.66 -5.39
N LEU A 123 8.29 -1.09 -4.26
CA LEU A 123 7.32 0.00 -4.21
C LEU A 123 7.88 1.29 -4.84
N ILE A 124 9.15 1.60 -4.60
CA ILE A 124 9.80 2.76 -5.22
C ILE A 124 9.92 2.55 -6.73
N GLY A 125 10.33 1.36 -7.18
CA GLY A 125 10.39 1.03 -8.60
C GLY A 125 9.02 1.09 -9.27
N LEU A 126 7.97 0.65 -8.56
CA LEU A 126 6.58 0.67 -9.02
C LEU A 126 6.08 2.11 -9.26
N VAL A 127 6.50 3.08 -8.44
CA VAL A 127 6.25 4.50 -8.70
C VAL A 127 6.85 4.93 -10.04
N GLY A 128 8.09 4.55 -10.31
CA GLY A 128 8.74 4.84 -11.60
C GLY A 128 7.98 4.25 -12.78
N GLN A 129 7.58 2.99 -12.69
CA GLN A 129 6.80 2.33 -13.75
C GLN A 129 5.46 3.02 -14.01
N ALA A 130 4.74 3.42 -12.95
CA ALA A 130 3.49 4.16 -13.11
C ALA A 130 3.71 5.53 -13.78
N LEU A 131 4.81 6.24 -13.47
CA LEU A 131 5.15 7.50 -14.13
C LEU A 131 5.52 7.31 -15.61
N GLU A 132 6.30 6.28 -15.93
CA GLU A 132 6.67 5.93 -17.31
C GLU A 132 5.45 5.60 -18.17
N ASN A 133 4.41 5.02 -17.55
CA ASN A 133 3.17 4.63 -18.21
C ASN A 133 2.13 5.77 -18.35
N LEU A 134 2.48 7.03 -18.06
CA LEU A 134 1.54 8.17 -18.17
C LEU A 134 1.03 8.37 -19.61
N GLY A 135 -0.25 8.09 -19.85
CA GLY A 135 -0.94 8.32 -21.11
C GLY A 135 -2.22 9.17 -20.95
N PRO A 136 -2.78 9.75 -22.03
CA PRO A 136 -4.04 10.50 -21.96
C PRO A 136 -5.17 9.68 -21.33
N ALA A 137 -5.91 10.27 -20.39
CA ALA A 137 -6.94 9.57 -19.65
C ALA A 137 -8.13 10.48 -19.28
N THR A 138 -9.26 9.85 -18.93
CA THR A 138 -10.42 10.52 -18.34
C THR A 138 -10.62 9.99 -16.93
N ILE A 139 -10.80 10.89 -15.96
CA ILE A 139 -11.10 10.54 -14.57
C ILE A 139 -12.60 10.76 -14.35
N SER A 140 -13.27 9.76 -13.78
CA SER A 140 -14.67 9.83 -13.37
C SER A 140 -14.81 9.33 -11.94
N LEU A 141 -15.82 9.82 -11.22
CA LEU A 141 -16.12 9.43 -9.85
C LEU A 141 -17.57 8.97 -9.78
N THR A 142 -17.79 7.82 -9.17
CA THR A 142 -19.11 7.27 -8.88
C THR A 142 -19.15 6.86 -7.42
N GLU A 143 -20.27 7.12 -6.77
CA GLU A 143 -20.54 6.73 -5.38
C GLU A 143 -21.73 5.79 -5.34
N ALA A 144 -21.68 4.79 -4.46
CA ALA A 144 -22.74 3.83 -4.25
C ALA A 144 -22.73 3.33 -2.80
N ASP A 145 -23.92 3.12 -2.23
CA ASP A 145 -24.06 2.52 -0.92
C ASP A 145 -23.65 1.04 -0.96
N CYS A 146 -22.84 0.61 0.01
CA CYS A 146 -22.40 -0.77 0.14
C CYS A 146 -22.30 -1.16 1.61
N GLN A 147 -22.91 -2.29 1.99
CA GLN A 147 -22.87 -2.82 3.35
C GLN A 147 -21.98 -4.07 3.40
N ILE A 148 -20.70 -3.88 3.76
CA ILE A 148 -19.70 -4.96 3.89
C ILE A 148 -19.32 -5.18 5.37
N GLY A 149 -19.29 -4.12 6.18
CA GLY A 149 -18.83 -4.16 7.56
C GLY A 149 -19.94 -3.94 8.59
N LEU A 150 -19.77 -4.48 9.79
CA LEU A 150 -20.56 -4.13 10.96
C LEU A 150 -19.67 -3.50 12.05
N ASN A 151 -20.26 -2.63 12.87
CA ASN A 151 -19.56 -2.13 14.04
C ASN A 151 -19.43 -3.26 15.06
N ARG A 152 -18.23 -3.84 15.20
CA ARG A 152 -17.89 -4.85 16.22
C ARG A 152 -17.95 -4.35 17.68
N ARG A 153 -18.40 -3.11 17.87
CA ARG A 153 -18.62 -2.46 19.17
C ARG A 153 -19.99 -1.79 19.24
N LEU A 154 -20.97 -2.26 18.46
CA LEU A 154 -22.31 -1.70 18.54
C LEU A 154 -22.86 -1.97 19.95
N LEU A 155 -23.33 -0.93 20.62
CA LEU A 155 -23.90 -1.05 21.96
C LEU A 155 -25.38 -1.39 21.84
N ASP A 156 -25.81 -2.43 22.55
CA ASP A 156 -27.21 -2.74 22.86
C ASP A 156 -27.39 -2.66 24.38
N GLY A 157 -27.86 -1.50 24.86
CA GLY A 157 -27.79 -1.14 26.28
C GLY A 157 -26.34 -1.08 26.78
N ASP A 158 -26.03 -1.84 27.84
CA ASP A 158 -24.68 -1.96 28.41
C ASP A 158 -23.82 -3.07 27.76
N ARG A 159 -24.34 -3.76 26.74
CA ARG A 159 -23.64 -4.87 26.07
C ARG A 159 -23.04 -4.40 24.76
N VAL A 160 -21.83 -4.86 24.49
CA VAL A 160 -21.19 -4.75 23.18
C VAL A 160 -21.61 -5.98 22.37
N LEU A 161 -22.33 -5.77 21.25
CA LEU A 161 -22.69 -6.79 20.26
C LEU A 161 -21.47 -7.29 19.48
#